data_AF-A0A0H3YGU4-F1
#
_entry.id   AF-A0A0H3YGU4-F1
#
_cell.length_a   1.000
_cell.length_b   1.000
_cell.length_c   1.000
_cell.angle_alpha   90.00
_cell.angle_beta   90.00
_cell.angle_gamma   90.00
#
_symmetry.space_group_name_H-M   'P 1'
#
loop_
_entity.id
_entity.type
_entity.pdbx_description
1 polymer ?
#
loop_
_entity_poly.entity_id
_entity_poly.type
_entity_poly.pdbx_seq_one_letter_code
_entity_poly.pdbx_strand_id
1 'polypeptide(L)'
;SLKSVLSEIRLNLKTGESTRRPIISESEQVNLEAGMVNRNHLGRKTRYAYLAIAEPWPKVSGFAKVELFTGEVKKHIYGDKRYGGEPFFLPRNDDPESAEDDGYILCFVHDEKTWKSELQIVNAMNLQLEASIKLPSRVPYGFHGTFIDAKSLVNQA
;
A
#
# COMPACT_ATOMS: atom_id res chain seq x y z
N SER A 1 -10.17 19.81 8.27
CA SER A 1 -9.03 18.86 8.33
C SER A 1 -8.39 18.79 6.96
N LEU A 2 -7.11 18.43 6.89
CA LEU A 2 -6.44 18.15 5.61
C LEU A 2 -7.11 16.93 4.95
N LYS A 3 -7.33 16.99 3.63
CA LYS A 3 -7.93 15.91 2.84
C LYS A 3 -6.98 15.49 1.72
N SER A 4 -6.62 14.22 1.68
CA SER A 4 -5.88 13.58 0.59
C SER A 4 -6.81 12.62 -0.15
N VAL A 5 -6.97 12.80 -1.46
CA VAL A 5 -8.01 12.12 -2.27
C VAL A 5 -7.38 11.37 -3.43
N LEU A 6 -7.46 10.03 -3.38
CA LEU A 6 -7.12 9.17 -4.52
C LEU A 6 -8.03 9.50 -5.72
N SER A 7 -7.41 9.93 -6.82
CA SER A 7 -8.11 10.48 -7.98
C SER A 7 -7.66 9.82 -9.27
N GLU A 8 -8.59 9.55 -10.18
CA GLU A 8 -8.29 9.22 -11.57
C GLU A 8 -8.20 10.53 -12.37
N ILE A 9 -7.11 10.69 -13.12
CA ILE A 9 -6.94 11.79 -14.07
C ILE A 9 -6.79 11.17 -15.46
N ARG A 10 -7.62 11.60 -16.42
CA ARG A 10 -7.51 11.19 -17.82
C ARG A 10 -7.07 12.37 -18.67
N LEU A 11 -6.09 12.13 -19.53
CA LEU A 11 -5.48 13.16 -20.37
C LEU A 11 -5.65 12.77 -21.84
N ASN A 12 -6.26 13.64 -22.65
CA ASN A 12 -6.32 13.47 -24.10
C ASN A 12 -5.26 14.35 -24.76
N LEU A 13 -4.18 13.72 -25.22
CA LEU A 13 -3.06 14.44 -25.83
C LEU A 13 -3.37 15.00 -27.23
N LYS A 14 -4.44 14.56 -27.89
CA LYS A 14 -4.85 15.07 -29.21
C LYS A 14 -5.68 16.35 -29.07
N THR A 15 -6.60 16.40 -28.11
CA THR A 15 -7.50 17.56 -27.90
C THR A 15 -6.97 18.54 -26.86
N GLY A 16 -6.06 18.10 -25.97
CA GLY A 16 -5.61 18.88 -24.82
C GLY A 16 -6.57 18.85 -23.63
N GLU A 17 -7.69 18.12 -23.72
CA GLU A 17 -8.66 18.04 -22.63
C GLU A 17 -8.21 17.07 -21.52
N SER A 18 -8.60 17.39 -20.29
CA SER A 18 -8.37 16.55 -19.13
C SER A 18 -9.62 16.38 -18.28
N THR A 19 -9.81 15.20 -17.69
CA THR A 19 -10.82 14.98 -16.65
C THR A 19 -10.16 14.52 -15.35
N ARG A 20 -10.81 14.83 -14.23
CA ARG A 20 -10.42 14.37 -12.90
C ARG A 20 -11.66 13.91 -12.14
N ARG A 21 -11.57 12.76 -11.49
CA ARG A 21 -12.61 12.27 -10.57
C ARG A 21 -12.00 11.57 -9.35
N PRO A 22 -12.63 11.63 -8.18
CA PRO A 22 -12.32 10.70 -7.08
C PRO A 22 -12.54 9.25 -7.53
N ILE A 23 -11.68 8.34 -7.07
CA ILE A 23 -11.88 6.89 -7.28
C ILE A 23 -12.84 6.32 -6.24
N ILE A 24 -12.71 6.76 -4.99
CA ILE A 24 -13.50 6.27 -3.85
C ILE A 24 -14.73 7.16 -3.66
N SER A 25 -15.86 6.55 -3.30
CA SER A 25 -17.10 7.25 -2.97
C SER A 25 -16.94 8.17 -1.76
N GLU A 26 -17.72 9.25 -1.68
CA GLU A 26 -17.62 10.19 -0.55
C GLU A 26 -17.93 9.51 0.81
N SER A 27 -18.84 8.54 0.83
CA SER A 27 -19.22 7.79 2.04
C SER A 27 -18.12 6.87 2.56
N GLU A 28 -17.23 6.41 1.68
CA GLU A 28 -16.12 5.51 2.04
C GLU A 28 -14.76 6.21 2.04
N GLN A 29 -14.76 7.52 1.79
CA GLN A 29 -13.56 8.33 1.69
C GLN A 29 -12.71 8.20 2.95
N VAL A 30 -11.45 7.84 2.73
CA VAL A 30 -10.39 7.86 3.74
C VAL A 30 -9.20 8.64 3.20
N ASN A 31 -8.38 9.20 4.09
CA ASN A 31 -7.12 9.80 3.68
C ASN A 31 -6.13 8.71 3.28
N LEU A 32 -5.85 8.63 1.97
CA LEU A 32 -4.88 7.71 1.41
C LEU A 32 -3.60 8.46 1.03
N GLU A 33 -2.47 7.97 1.49
CA GLU A 33 -1.14 8.54 1.26
C GLU A 33 -0.23 7.53 0.55
N ALA A 34 1.09 7.60 0.79
CA ALA A 34 2.12 6.74 0.21
C ALA A 34 1.70 5.27 0.07
N GLY A 35 2.11 4.68 -1.06
CA GLY A 35 1.74 3.33 -1.42
C GLY A 35 2.17 2.99 -2.84
N MET A 36 1.67 1.88 -3.35
CA MET A 36 2.12 1.34 -4.63
C MET A 36 1.07 0.49 -5.34
N VAL A 37 1.35 0.22 -6.60
CA VAL A 37 0.69 -0.81 -7.42
C VAL A 37 1.66 -1.98 -7.61
N ASN A 38 1.19 -3.08 -8.20
CA ASN A 38 2.08 -4.18 -8.57
C ASN A 38 3.19 -3.69 -9.52
N ARG A 39 4.45 -3.86 -9.10
CA ARG A 39 5.63 -3.37 -9.83
C ARG A 39 5.78 -4.00 -11.22
N ASN A 40 5.27 -5.22 -11.42
CA ASN A 40 5.31 -5.93 -12.71
C ASN A 40 4.38 -5.30 -13.75
N HIS A 41 3.48 -4.40 -13.32
CA HIS A 41 2.53 -3.67 -14.17
C HIS A 41 2.82 -2.15 -14.25
N LEU A 42 3.99 -1.69 -13.79
CA LEU A 42 4.32 -0.26 -13.84
C LEU A 42 4.27 0.29 -15.27
N GLY A 43 3.64 1.46 -15.42
CA GLY A 43 3.40 2.08 -16.72
C GLY A 43 2.30 1.42 -17.56
N ARG A 44 1.68 0.36 -17.05
CA ARG A 44 0.53 -0.33 -17.67
C ARG A 44 -0.72 -0.14 -16.81
N LYS A 45 -1.87 -0.56 -17.34
CA LYS A 45 -3.14 -0.53 -16.61
C LYS A 45 -3.07 -1.49 -15.42
N THR A 46 -3.30 -0.97 -14.22
CA THR A 46 -3.40 -1.74 -12.97
C THR A 46 -4.82 -1.66 -12.42
N ARG A 47 -5.26 -2.74 -11.79
CA ARG A 47 -6.55 -2.89 -11.12
C ARG A 47 -6.48 -2.56 -9.64
N TYR A 48 -5.37 -2.84 -8.97
CA TYR A 48 -5.24 -2.68 -7.53
C TYR A 48 -4.14 -1.68 -7.14
N ALA A 49 -4.42 -0.90 -6.10
CA ALA A 49 -3.43 -0.08 -5.40
C ALA A 49 -3.47 -0.37 -3.90
N TYR A 50 -2.30 -0.33 -3.26
CA TYR A 50 -2.13 -0.50 -1.83
C TYR A 50 -1.60 0.79 -1.24
N LEU A 51 -2.38 1.45 -0.38
CA LEU A 51 -2.13 2.83 0.05
C LEU A 51 -2.26 2.95 1.58
N ALA A 52 -1.38 3.73 2.20
CA ALA A 52 -1.42 4.01 3.63
C ALA A 52 -2.70 4.76 4.02
N ILE A 53 -3.37 4.34 5.09
CA ILE A 53 -4.53 5.03 5.67
C ILE A 53 -4.03 6.03 6.72
N ALA A 54 -3.98 7.33 6.36
CA ALA A 54 -3.42 8.41 7.18
C ALA A 54 -4.46 8.98 8.17
N GLU A 55 -4.98 8.12 9.05
CA GLU A 55 -5.98 8.46 10.06
C GLU A 55 -5.64 7.86 11.43
N PRO A 56 -5.51 8.66 12.51
CA PRO A 56 -5.58 10.11 12.55
C PRO A 56 -4.35 10.76 11.91
N TRP A 57 -4.52 11.83 11.13
CA TRP A 57 -3.41 12.56 10.53
C TRP A 57 -2.41 13.06 11.60
N PRO A 58 -1.08 12.90 11.42
CA PRO A 58 -0.37 12.31 10.27
C PRO A 58 -0.01 10.82 10.43
N LYS A 59 -0.60 10.11 11.40
CA LYS A 59 -0.28 8.71 11.68
C LYS A 59 -1.01 7.75 10.74
N VAL A 60 -0.32 6.69 10.34
CA VAL A 60 -0.86 5.65 9.47
C VAL A 60 -1.41 4.50 10.31
N SER A 61 -2.74 4.34 10.41
CA SER A 61 -3.38 3.29 11.24
C SER A 61 -3.56 1.94 10.53
N GLY A 62 -3.21 1.87 9.26
CA GLY A 62 -3.40 0.70 8.43
C GLY A 62 -3.06 0.99 6.98
N PHE A 63 -3.43 0.06 6.11
CA PHE A 63 -3.40 0.27 4.67
C PHE A 63 -4.70 -0.21 4.02
N ALA A 64 -4.99 0.35 2.85
CA ALA A 64 -6.13 0.02 2.02
C ALA A 64 -5.67 -0.68 0.74
N LYS A 65 -6.35 -1.77 0.37
CA LYS A 65 -6.38 -2.29 -0.99
C LYS A 65 -7.56 -1.64 -1.70
N VAL A 66 -7.28 -0.86 -2.73
CA VAL A 66 -8.28 -0.16 -3.53
C VAL A 66 -8.38 -0.80 -4.91
N GLU A 67 -9.59 -1.15 -5.33
CA GLU A 67 -9.88 -1.54 -6.71
C GLU A 67 -10.15 -0.27 -7.52
N LEU A 68 -9.29 0.04 -8.49
CA LEU A 68 -9.21 1.35 -9.13
C LEU A 68 -10.36 1.64 -10.13
N PHE A 69 -11.09 0.62 -10.59
CA PHE A 69 -12.19 0.77 -11.54
C PHE A 69 -13.52 0.99 -10.86
N THR A 70 -13.76 0.26 -9.78
CA THR A 70 -15.01 0.22 -9.01
C THR A 70 -14.97 1.15 -7.81
N GLY A 71 -13.77 1.46 -7.29
CA GLY A 71 -13.59 2.23 -6.06
C GLY A 71 -13.75 1.41 -4.78
N GLU A 72 -13.91 0.08 -4.87
CA GLU A 72 -14.02 -0.79 -3.70
C GLU A 72 -12.77 -0.69 -2.82
N VAL A 73 -12.95 -0.52 -1.51
CA VAL A 73 -11.87 -0.39 -0.53
C VAL A 73 -11.93 -1.51 0.50
N LYS A 74 -10.87 -2.30 0.60
CA LYS A 74 -10.65 -3.24 1.71
C LYS A 74 -9.52 -2.74 2.58
N LYS A 75 -9.70 -2.78 3.91
CA LYS A 75 -8.77 -2.17 4.86
C LYS A 75 -8.12 -3.24 5.74
N HIS A 76 -6.83 -3.10 5.97
CA HIS A 76 -6.09 -3.82 7.00
C HIS A 76 -5.68 -2.81 8.08
N ILE A 77 -6.28 -2.92 9.27
CA ILE A 77 -6.09 -1.97 10.38
C ILE A 77 -5.16 -2.59 11.42
N TYR A 78 -4.11 -1.86 11.81
CA TYR A 78 -3.07 -2.38 12.69
C TYR A 78 -3.53 -2.58 14.14
N GLY A 79 -4.56 -1.85 14.56
CA GLY A 79 -5.13 -1.89 15.91
C GLY A 79 -4.86 -0.64 16.72
N ASP A 80 -5.37 -0.62 17.96
CA ASP A 80 -5.36 0.59 18.80
C ASP A 80 -3.93 1.02 19.21
N LYS A 81 -3.60 2.29 18.91
CA LYS A 81 -2.28 2.92 19.08
C LYS A 81 -1.13 2.19 18.36
N ARG A 82 -1.45 1.56 17.23
CA ARG A 82 -0.47 0.88 16.38
C ARG A 82 -0.45 1.59 15.02
N TYR A 83 0.74 2.01 14.61
CA TYR A 83 0.90 2.84 13.43
C TYR A 83 2.07 2.36 12.57
N GLY A 84 1.95 2.54 11.26
CA GLY A 84 2.97 2.13 10.30
C GLY A 84 3.36 3.26 9.35
N GLY A 85 3.65 2.88 8.11
CA GLY A 85 3.97 3.79 7.02
C GLY A 85 3.53 3.20 5.67
N GLU A 86 4.37 3.32 4.65
CA GLU A 86 4.12 2.80 3.31
C GLU A 86 3.94 1.26 3.32
N PRO A 87 2.83 0.72 2.79
CA PRO A 87 2.68 -0.71 2.54
C PRO A 87 3.47 -1.12 1.29
N PHE A 88 4.28 -2.17 1.38
CA PHE A 88 5.05 -2.70 0.24
C PHE A 88 4.42 -3.96 -0.34
N PHE A 89 3.90 -3.90 -1.58
CA PHE A 89 3.43 -5.07 -2.32
C PHE A 89 4.61 -5.84 -2.94
N LEU A 90 4.73 -7.11 -2.56
CA LEU A 90 5.67 -8.08 -3.08
C LEU A 90 4.89 -9.17 -3.85
N PRO A 91 4.98 -9.23 -5.19
CA PRO A 91 4.33 -10.28 -5.96
C PRO A 91 4.89 -11.66 -5.58
N ARG A 92 4.06 -12.71 -5.66
CA ARG A 92 4.49 -14.09 -5.37
C ARG A 92 5.60 -14.56 -6.32
N ASN A 93 5.50 -14.14 -7.57
CA ASN A 93 6.41 -14.48 -8.65
C ASN A 93 6.37 -13.36 -9.72
N ASP A 94 7.26 -13.45 -10.70
CA ASP A 94 7.32 -12.51 -11.83
C ASP A 94 6.53 -12.98 -13.05
N ASP A 95 5.65 -13.98 -12.90
CA ASP A 95 4.82 -14.49 -13.98
C ASP A 95 3.72 -13.47 -14.31
N PRO A 96 3.71 -12.89 -15.53
CA PRO A 96 2.70 -11.91 -15.93
C PRO A 96 1.28 -12.48 -16.02
N GLU A 97 1.13 -13.80 -16.06
CA GLU A 97 -0.18 -14.47 -16.09
C GLU A 97 -0.76 -14.72 -14.68
N SER A 98 0.03 -14.50 -13.63
CA SER A 98 -0.49 -14.57 -12.25
C SER A 98 -1.50 -13.45 -11.98
N ALA A 99 -2.43 -13.70 -11.06
CA ALA A 99 -3.38 -12.66 -10.65
C ALA A 99 -2.63 -11.42 -10.15
N GLU A 100 -3.08 -10.22 -10.56
CA GLU A 100 -2.37 -8.96 -10.28
C GLU A 100 -2.09 -8.72 -8.79
N ASP A 101 -2.96 -9.23 -7.92
CA ASP A 101 -2.89 -9.14 -6.47
C ASP A 101 -2.35 -10.41 -5.78
N ASP A 102 -1.86 -11.41 -6.52
CA ASP A 102 -1.23 -12.59 -5.93
C ASP A 102 0.17 -12.25 -5.41
N GLY A 103 0.22 -12.08 -4.10
CA GLY A 103 1.44 -11.71 -3.40
C GLY A 103 1.16 -11.34 -1.96
N TYR A 104 2.06 -10.53 -1.42
CA TYR A 104 2.11 -10.18 -0.02
C TYR A 104 2.27 -8.67 0.15
N ILE A 105 1.65 -8.13 1.19
CA ILE A 105 1.97 -6.79 1.70
C ILE A 105 2.91 -6.94 2.87
N LEU A 106 4.05 -6.27 2.78
CA LEU A 106 5.02 -6.11 3.85
C LEU A 106 4.82 -4.71 4.45
N CYS A 107 4.61 -4.62 5.77
CA CYS A 107 4.48 -3.34 6.44
C CYS A 107 5.09 -3.36 7.85
N PHE A 108 5.84 -2.30 8.17
CA PHE A 108 6.29 -2.09 9.54
C PHE A 108 5.15 -1.51 10.38
N VAL A 109 4.96 -2.06 11.57
CA VAL A 109 3.99 -1.61 12.56
C VAL A 109 4.71 -1.31 13.86
N HIS A 110 4.55 -0.09 14.36
CA HIS A 110 5.01 0.37 15.66
C HIS A 110 3.83 0.41 16.64
N ASP A 111 3.95 -0.32 17.74
CA ASP A 111 3.01 -0.25 18.85
C ASP A 111 3.49 0.80 19.87
N GLU A 112 2.79 1.93 19.94
CA GLU A 112 3.14 3.03 20.85
C GLU A 112 2.86 2.70 22.33
N LYS A 113 2.10 1.64 22.64
CA LYS A 113 1.88 1.20 24.03
C LYS A 113 3.09 0.46 24.58
N THR A 114 3.72 -0.37 23.74
CA THR A 114 4.83 -1.24 24.15
C THR A 114 6.20 -0.77 23.65
N TRP A 115 6.22 0.26 22.79
CA TRP A 115 7.40 0.76 22.09
C TRP A 115 8.11 -0.25 21.20
N LYS A 116 7.42 -1.34 20.82
CA LYS A 116 7.94 -2.40 19.97
C LYS A 116 7.56 -2.17 18.51
N SER A 117 8.37 -2.73 17.61
CA SER A 117 8.07 -2.76 16.18
C SER A 117 8.02 -4.18 15.68
N GLU A 118 7.18 -4.41 14.69
CA GLU A 118 7.10 -5.66 13.95
C GLU A 118 7.02 -5.39 12.44
N LEU A 119 7.43 -6.38 11.65
CA LEU A 119 7.14 -6.46 10.22
C LEU A 119 6.00 -7.45 10.04
N GLN A 120 4.85 -6.97 9.57
CA GLN A 120 3.71 -7.81 9.22
C GLN A 120 3.81 -8.26 7.76
N ILE A 121 3.43 -9.52 7.52
CA ILE A 121 3.28 -10.13 6.20
C ILE A 121 1.82 -10.48 6.03
N VAL A 122 1.15 -9.78 5.13
CA VAL A 122 -0.30 -9.87 4.91
C VAL A 122 -0.55 -10.41 3.50
N ASN A 123 -1.44 -11.38 3.36
CA ASN A 123 -1.84 -11.88 2.05
C ASN A 123 -2.57 -10.78 1.26
N ALA A 124 -2.05 -10.44 0.08
CA ALA A 124 -2.55 -9.29 -0.67
C ALA A 124 -3.92 -9.52 -1.34
N MET A 125 -4.36 -10.78 -1.48
CA MET A 125 -5.68 -11.12 -2.05
C MET A 125 -6.80 -10.93 -1.02
N ASN A 126 -6.61 -11.46 0.19
CA ASN A 126 -7.66 -11.53 1.22
C ASN A 126 -7.40 -10.64 2.45
N LEU A 127 -6.26 -9.95 2.52
CA LEU A 127 -5.82 -9.07 3.62
C LEU A 127 -5.68 -9.74 4.99
N GLN A 128 -5.58 -11.08 5.03
CA GLN A 128 -5.30 -11.82 6.26
C GLN A 128 -3.82 -11.73 6.62
N LEU A 129 -3.54 -11.49 7.90
CA LEU A 129 -2.19 -11.54 8.46
C LEU A 129 -1.70 -13.00 8.45
N GLU A 130 -0.61 -13.28 7.74
CA GLU A 130 -0.02 -14.62 7.68
C GLU A 130 1.18 -14.77 8.62
N ALA A 131 1.97 -13.71 8.80
CA ALA A 131 3.09 -13.71 9.73
C ALA A 131 3.35 -12.32 10.33
N SER A 132 3.94 -12.30 11.52
CA SER A 132 4.47 -11.10 12.16
C SER A 132 5.86 -11.37 12.74
N ILE A 133 6.84 -10.56 12.33
CA ILE A 133 8.24 -10.66 12.75
C ILE A 133 8.51 -9.56 13.76
N LYS A 134 8.77 -9.94 15.02
CA LYS A 134 9.16 -9.00 16.07
C LYS A 134 10.58 -8.50 15.81
N LEU A 135 10.78 -7.19 15.87
CA LEU A 135 12.08 -6.57 15.65
C LEU A 135 12.78 -6.33 16.99
N PRO A 136 14.12 -6.46 17.03
CA PRO A 136 14.90 -6.29 18.27
C PRO A 136 14.94 -4.83 18.75
N SER A 137 14.51 -3.89 17.92
CA SER A 137 14.52 -2.45 18.21
C SER A 137 13.39 -1.75 17.49
N ARG A 138 13.09 -0.53 17.94
CA ARG A 138 12.08 0.32 17.32
C ARG A 138 12.51 0.70 15.90
N VAL A 139 11.65 0.43 14.92
CA VAL A 139 11.73 1.03 13.58
C VAL A 139 10.97 2.36 13.63
N PRO A 140 11.62 3.52 13.44
CA PRO A 140 10.94 4.81 13.41
C PRO A 140 10.10 4.94 12.14
N TYR A 141 9.15 5.88 12.14
CA TYR A 141 8.40 6.23 10.94
C TYR A 141 9.37 6.73 9.85
N GLY A 142 9.19 6.23 8.63
CA GLY A 142 10.05 6.53 7.48
C GLY A 142 9.25 7.01 6.27
N PHE A 143 9.93 7.04 5.12
CA PHE A 143 9.35 7.38 3.82
C PHE A 143 9.20 6.10 2.98
N HIS A 144 9.84 6.06 1.81
CA HIS A 144 9.69 4.97 0.86
C HIS A 144 10.56 3.77 1.19
N GLY A 145 9.99 2.58 0.98
CA GLY A 145 10.66 1.29 1.06
C GLY A 145 10.91 0.68 -0.32
N THR A 146 11.82 -0.28 -0.37
CA THR A 146 12.00 -1.14 -1.53
C THR A 146 12.29 -2.57 -1.09
N PHE A 147 12.09 -3.51 -2.01
CA PHE A 147 12.49 -4.90 -1.86
C PHE A 147 13.48 -5.24 -2.96
N ILE A 148 14.55 -5.93 -2.58
CA ILE A 148 15.58 -6.45 -3.47
C ILE A 148 15.57 -7.96 -3.27
N ASP A 149 15.19 -8.70 -4.31
CA ASP A 149 15.18 -10.15 -4.24
C ASP A 149 16.62 -10.70 -4.26
N ALA A 150 16.77 -11.96 -3.82
CA ALA A 150 18.07 -12.60 -3.72
C ALA A 150 18.84 -12.67 -5.06
N LYS A 151 18.15 -12.85 -6.19
CA LYS A 151 18.81 -12.92 -7.52
C LYS A 151 19.33 -11.55 -7.93
N SER A 152 18.55 -10.50 -7.68
CA SER A 152 18.97 -9.11 -7.91
C SER A 152 20.17 -8.73 -7.01
N LEU A 153 20.18 -9.21 -5.76
CA LEU A 153 21.24 -8.92 -4.80
C LEU A 153 22.60 -9.51 -5.20
N VAL A 154 22.64 -10.63 -5.95
CA VAL A 154 23.90 -11.23 -6.46
C VAL A 154 24.69 -10.24 -7.34
N ASN A 155 24.00 -9.31 -7.99
CA ASN A 155 24.63 -8.30 -8.84
C ASN A 155 25.09 -7.05 -8.07
N GLN A 156 25.02 -7.07 -6.73
CA GLN A 156 25.58 -6.02 -5.88
C GLN A 156 27.10 -6.18 -5.83
N ALA A 157 27.80 -5.37 -6.63
CA ALA A 157 29.26 -5.26 -6.62
C ALA A 157 29.76 -4.52 -5.38
#